data_AF-A0A928HNQ3-F1
#
_entry.id   AF-A0A928HNQ3-F1
#
_cell.length_a   1.000
_cell.length_b   1.000
_cell.length_c   1.000
_cell.angle_alpha   90.00
_cell.angle_beta   90.00
_cell.angle_gamma   90.00
#
_symmetry.space_group_name_H-M   'P 1'
#
loop_
_entity.id
_entity.type
_entity.pdbx_description
1 polymer ?
#
loop_
_entity_poly.entity_id
_entity_poly.type
_entity_poly.pdbx_seq_one_letter_code
_entity_poly.pdbx_strand_id
1 'polypeptide(L)' 'MLRIMRVLHGDEPASIEIDVTGRGAGRGVYVCSAECLEKAVKSRLFERALKMKIDADAYDRIREQGLQLL' A
#
# COMPACT_ATOMS: atom_id res chain seq x y z
N MET A 1 -11.53 6.33 3.42
CA MET A 1 -10.09 6.38 3.12
C MET A 1 -9.53 4.98 3.30
N LEU A 2 -8.83 4.47 2.28
CA LEU A 2 -8.24 3.13 2.31
C LEU A 2 -6.86 3.20 2.97
N ARG A 3 -6.56 2.30 3.92
CA ARG A 3 -5.23 2.23 4.54
C ARG A 3 -4.38 1.19 3.82
N ILE A 4 -3.17 1.59 3.42
CA ILE A 4 -2.15 0.71 2.86
C ILE A 4 -0.95 0.74 3.81
N MET A 5 -0.35 -0.39 4.12
CA MET A 5 0.73 -0.48 5.09
C MET A 5 1.84 -1.41 4.66
N ARG A 6 3.03 -1.17 5.22
CA ARG A 6 4.13 -2.12 5.19
C ARG A 6 3.99 -3.10 6.33
N VAL A 7 4.04 -4.38 6.01
CA VAL A 7 4.04 -5.50 6.94
C VAL A 7 5.47 -6.04 7.05
N LEU A 8 5.92 -6.32 8.27
CA LEU A 8 7.22 -6.94 8.55
C LEU A 8 6.98 -8.39 8.94
N HIS A 9 7.73 -9.30 8.32
CA HIS A 9 7.55 -10.75 8.47
C HIS A 9 8.80 -11.37 9.10
N GLY A 10 9.15 -10.99 10.32
CA GLY A 10 10.36 -11.52 10.99
C GLY A 10 11.61 -11.39 10.12
N ASP A 11 12.19 -12.52 9.70
CA ASP A 11 13.36 -12.61 8.83
C ASP A 11 13.04 -12.56 7.32
N GLU A 12 11.76 -12.57 6.95
CA GLU A 12 11.32 -12.48 5.55
C GLU A 12 11.25 -11.03 5.04
N PRO A 13 11.32 -10.82 3.71
CA PRO A 13 11.17 -9.51 3.12
C PRO A 13 9.83 -8.84 3.51
N ALA A 14 9.89 -7.56 3.83
CA ALA A 14 8.69 -6.78 4.10
C ALA A 14 7.76 -6.75 2.87
N SER A 15 6.45 -6.86 3.10
CA SER A 15 5.41 -6.76 2.06
C SER A 15 4.59 -5.48 2.23
N ILE A 16 3.82 -5.14 1.21
CA ILE A 16 2.80 -4.09 1.27
C ILE A 16 1.41 -4.73 1.20
N GLU A 17 0.50 -4.27 2.06
CA GLU A 17 -0.85 -4.82 2.19
C GLU A 17 -1.89 -3.72 2.43
N ILE A 18 -3.13 -3.99 2.05
CA ILE A 18 -4.28 -3.15 2.39
C ILE A 18 -4.79 -3.54 3.77
N ASP A 19 -4.78 -2.60 4.71
CA ASP A 19 -5.29 -2.79 6.06
C ASP A 19 -6.73 -2.28 6.17
N VAL A 20 -7.69 -3.15 5.86
CA VAL A 20 -9.12 -2.87 6.03
C VAL A 20 -9.54 -2.74 7.49
N THR A 21 -8.73 -3.24 8.43
CA THR A 21 -9.08 -3.23 9.86
C THR A 21 -8.65 -1.94 10.55
N GLY A 22 -7.66 -1.23 10.01
CA GLY A 22 -7.05 -0.06 10.63
C GLY A 22 -6.23 -0.39 11.89
N ARG A 23 -6.01 -1.67 12.21
CA ARG A 23 -5.31 -2.11 13.43
C ARG A 23 -3.95 -2.74 13.14
N GLY A 24 -3.54 -2.84 11.88
CA GLY A 24 -2.26 -3.40 11.50
C GLY A 24 -1.08 -2.60 12.09
N ALA A 25 -0.11 -3.32 12.65
CA ALA A 25 1.10 -2.77 13.24
C ALA A 25 2.14 -2.47 12.15
N GLY A 26 2.62 -1.23 12.09
CA GLY A 26 3.62 -0.81 11.11
C GLY A 26 3.41 0.60 10.57
N ARG A 27 4.16 0.94 9.52
CA ARG A 27 3.99 2.20 8.79
C ARG A 27 2.81 2.05 7.84
N GLY A 28 1.82 2.94 7.96
CA GLY A 28 0.67 3.00 7.07
C GLY A 28 0.55 4.36 6.41
N VAL A 29 -0.14 4.37 5.27
CA VAL A 29 -0.59 5.55 4.55
C VAL A 29 -2.08 5.41 4.27
N TYR A 30 -2.73 6.55 4.04
CA TYR A 30 -4.13 6.59 3.68
C TYR A 30 -4.30 7.11 2.25
N VAL A 31 -5.19 6.48 1.51
CA VAL A 31 -5.58 6.84 0.16
C VAL A 31 -7.00 7.39 0.18
N CYS A 32 -7.18 8.55 -0.43
CA CYS A 32 -8.41 9.35 -0.30
C CYS A 32 -9.54 8.91 -1.24
N SER A 33 -9.20 8.43 -2.44
CA SER A 33 -10.10 8.11 -3.55
C SER A 33 -9.36 7.27 -4.61
N ALA A 34 -10.08 6.75 -5.59
CA ALA A 34 -9.47 6.04 -6.74
C ALA A 34 -8.45 6.92 -7.49
N GLU A 35 -8.71 8.22 -7.64
CA GLU A 35 -7.76 9.15 -8.28
C GLU A 35 -6.47 9.33 -7.44
N CYS A 36 -6.60 9.40 -6.11
CA CYS A 36 -5.45 9.39 -5.19
C CYS A 36 -4.63 8.11 -5.36
N LEU A 37 -5.28 6.94 -5.51
CA LEU A 37 -4.62 5.65 -5.70
C LEU A 37 -3.81 5.62 -7.00
N GLU A 38 -4.43 5.97 -8.12
CA GLU A 38 -3.78 5.97 -9.43
C GLU A 38 -2.55 6.90 -9.46
N LYS A 39 -2.68 8.11 -8.88
CA LYS A 39 -1.55 9.05 -8.76
C LYS A 39 -0.42 8.48 -7.90
N ALA A 40 -0.75 7.82 -6.80
CA ALA A 40 0.22 7.23 -5.88
C ALA A 40 0.97 6.04 -6.50
N VAL A 41 0.28 5.19 -7.27
CA VAL A 41 0.89 4.09 -8.03
C VAL A 41 1.82 4.64 -9.11
N LYS A 42 1.31 5.53 -9.98
CA LYS A 42 2.07 6.09 -11.11
C LYS A 42 3.35 6.81 -10.66
N SER A 43 3.29 7.51 -9.53
CA SER A 43 4.42 8.29 -9.01
C SER A 43 5.24 7.54 -7.95
N ARG A 44 4.96 6.24 -7.76
CA ARG A 44 5.59 5.37 -6.75
C ARG A 44 5.67 5.97 -5.33
N LEU A 45 4.60 6.65 -4.91
CA LEU A 45 4.60 7.38 -3.62
C LEU A 45 4.66 6.45 -2.41
N PHE A 46 4.16 5.22 -2.53
CA PHE A 46 4.18 4.23 -1.45
C PHE A 46 5.60 3.85 -1.03
N GLU A 47 6.55 3.72 -1.96
CA GLU A 47 7.94 3.38 -1.62
C GLU A 47 8.55 4.40 -0.64
N ARG A 48 8.36 5.70 -0.95
CA ARG A 48 8.86 6.80 -0.11
C ARG A 48 8.15 6.82 1.25
N ALA A 49 6.83 6.68 1.27
CA ALA A 49 6.05 6.82 2.49
C ALA A 49 6.21 5.61 3.43
N LEU A 50 6.26 4.41 2.87
CA LEU A 50 6.41 3.15 3.61
C LEU A 50 7.88 2.78 3.86
N LYS A 51 8.82 3.50 3.25
CA LYS A 51 10.28 3.28 3.33
C LYS A 51 10.66 1.84 2.95
N MET A 52 10.22 1.41 1.78
CA MET A 52 10.58 0.11 1.20
C MET A 52 10.54 0.19 -0.33
N LYS A 53 11.29 -0.67 -1.00
CA LYS A 53 11.10 -0.88 -2.45
C LYS A 53 9.86 -1.76 -2.65
N ILE A 54 9.11 -1.50 -3.71
CA ILE A 54 7.90 -2.23 -4.06
C ILE A 54 8.05 -2.64 -5.53
N ASP A 55 7.89 -3.91 -5.82
CA ASP A 55 7.93 -4.41 -7.20
C ASP A 55 6.65 -4.06 -7.98
N ALA A 56 6.71 -4.22 -9.29
CA ALA A 56 5.58 -3.88 -10.17
C ALA A 56 4.34 -4.74 -9.85
N ASP A 57 4.52 -6.04 -9.60
CA ASP A 57 3.43 -6.96 -9.31
C ASP A 57 2.68 -6.57 -8.02
N ALA A 58 3.41 -6.13 -6.99
CA ALA A 58 2.83 -5.61 -5.75
C ALA A 58 2.07 -4.31 -5.98
N TYR A 59 2.58 -3.42 -6.86
CA TYR A 59 1.85 -2.22 -7.25
C TYR A 59 0.54 -2.55 -7.98
N ASP A 60 0.57 -3.50 -8.91
CA ASP A 60 -0.61 -3.91 -9.67
C ASP A 60 -1.65 -4.57 -8.76
N ARG A 61 -1.23 -5.47 -7.86
CA ARG A 61 -2.13 -6.06 -6.85
C ARG A 61 -2.79 -5.01 -5.96
N ILE A 62 -2.01 -4.05 -5.43
CA ILE A 62 -2.53 -2.98 -4.58
C ILE A 62 -3.49 -2.08 -5.35
N ARG A 63 -3.21 -1.81 -6.63
CA ARG A 63 -4.07 -1.02 -7.49
C ARG A 63 -5.40 -1.72 -7.73
N GLU A 64 -5.39 -2.98 -8.17
CA GLU A 64 -6.60 -3.75 -8.44
C GLU A 64 -7.47 -3.90 -7.18
N GLN A 65 -6.89 -4.33 -6.06
CA GLN A 65 -7.62 -4.49 -4.81
C GLN A 65 -8.09 -3.14 -4.26
N GLY A 66 -7.26 -2.09 -4.36
CA GLY A 66 -7.61 -0.76 -3.87
C GLY A 66 -8.78 -0.14 -4.64
N LEU A 67 -8.86 -0.35 -5.96
CA LEU A 67 -9.99 0.11 -6.78
C LEU A 67 -11.31 -0.60 -6.44
N GLN A 68 -11.26 -1.83 -5.92
CA GLN A 68 -12.46 -2.56 -5.47
C GLN A 68 -12.95 -2.11 -4.09
N LEU A 69 -12.09 -1.45 -3.30
CA LEU A 69 -12.34 -1.07 -1.91
C LEU A 69 -12.54 0.44 -1.70
N LEU A 70 -12.32 1.25 -2.73
CA LEU A 70 -12.50 2.71 -2.74
C LEU A 70 -13.81 3.10 -3.42
#